data_AF-A0A182EIU0-F1
#
_entry.id   AF-A0A182EIU0-F1
#
_cell.length_a   1.000
_cell.length_b   1.000
_cell.length_c   1.000
_cell.angle_alpha   90.00
_cell.angle_beta   90.00
_cell.angle_gamma   90.00
#
_symmetry.space_group_name_H-M   'P 1'
#
loop_
_entity.id
_entity.type
_entity.pdbx_description
1 polymer ?
#
loop_
_entity_poly.entity_id
_entity_poly.type
_entity_poly.pdbx_seq_one_letter_code
_entity_poly.pdbx_strand_id
1 'polypeptide(L)'
;MQIIIYFGYGDKTIQEKSIDDMLSNAMNDARQVIKDLEQYHEPLLLQSSNVMNQIQTSFKMWGMHTRSEFNIRKLAHAALISLITTKKFKNGNIKSANVLPAVLKYIREYCPLDKIECSTDKYRTIDGTCNNIMHPNWGANGTPMQRIIEPFYANGVDELRTSATDGTELPNVRYLSNLFFVMKYLPILKVNTMVALWAHFVYTDLVHIGSLQLFKDEEQTPLPCCAPEIQQHPECKSVVISKNDPSYSGFLDCLPYTRTAPAPRPKCELGPREQANQVTSFLDASVIYGSTIQRARALRTFRNGQLLTSLDPLNQNMPPTTDLLCSMLKINGECDSSNNHHSFISGSDHVNFLPSTVVLHTIWIRQHNRIAIKLKAINPYWSDEQLYQESRRIVIAQLQHITFNEFLPILISKENWSKFRLQPQSSGYSANYNSNVDPTVINTYAAAAGQFFFTMFGKHPALYEDDSIKILERPLNEYFNDPGSLFSTDQIRGILR
;
A
#
# COMPACT_ATOMS: atom_id res chain seq x y z
N MET A 1 2.98 -6.06 39.62
CA MET A 1 4.41 -6.03 40.00
C MET A 1 5.11 -5.15 38.97
N GLN A 2 5.36 -3.87 39.31
CA GLN A 2 6.04 -2.92 38.44
C GLN A 2 7.49 -3.36 38.26
N ILE A 3 7.92 -3.69 37.03
CA ILE A 3 9.34 -3.78 36.71
C ILE A 3 9.80 -2.34 36.47
N ILE A 4 10.22 -1.70 37.55
CA ILE A 4 11.01 -0.46 37.50
C ILE A 4 12.38 -0.89 36.95
N ILE A 5 12.66 -0.59 35.68
CA ILE A 5 14.01 -0.70 35.15
C ILE A 5 14.81 0.47 35.76
N TYR A 6 15.45 0.20 36.89
CA TYR A 6 16.54 1.04 37.39
C TYR A 6 17.66 1.02 36.35
N PHE A 7 17.83 2.10 35.59
CA PHE A 7 19.08 2.37 34.91
C PHE A 7 20.10 2.77 36.00
N GLY A 8 20.70 1.76 36.63
CA GLY A 8 21.87 1.97 37.47
C GLY A 8 22.97 2.59 36.61
N TYR A 9 23.35 3.82 36.93
CA TYR A 9 24.59 4.44 36.46
C TYR A 9 25.78 3.69 37.08
N GLY A 10 26.13 2.54 36.49
CA GLY A 10 27.49 2.02 36.58
C GLY A 10 28.37 2.82 35.62
N ASP A 11 29.61 3.11 36.03
CA ASP A 11 30.58 3.78 35.16
C ASP A 11 30.78 2.98 33.87
N LYS A 12 30.36 3.55 32.73
CA LYS A 12 30.58 2.95 31.41
C LYS A 12 32.06 2.70 31.20
N THR A 13 32.39 1.50 30.74
CA THR A 13 33.75 1.13 30.33
C THR A 13 34.22 2.03 29.17
N ILE A 14 35.54 2.17 29.01
CA ILE A 14 36.14 2.97 27.90
C ILE A 14 35.64 2.48 26.53
N GLN A 15 35.43 1.17 26.40
CA GLN A 15 34.92 0.55 25.18
C GLN A 15 33.46 0.92 24.89
N GLU A 16 32.59 0.97 25.92
CA GLU A 16 31.20 1.42 25.76
C GLU A 16 31.11 2.91 25.38
N LYS A 17 31.97 3.76 25.96
CA LYS A 17 32.03 5.19 25.59
C LYS A 17 32.47 5.40 24.14
N SER A 18 33.49 4.65 23.69
CA SER A 18 33.94 4.70 22.29
C SER A 18 32.88 4.24 21.30
N ILE A 19 32.11 3.20 21.63
CA ILE A 19 31.01 2.71 20.81
C ILE A 19 29.87 3.74 20.73
N ASP A 20 29.54 4.41 21.84
CA ASP A 20 28.54 5.48 21.88
C ASP A 20 28.91 6.66 20.96
N ASP A 21 30.18 7.10 20.99
CA ASP A 21 30.66 8.20 20.15
C ASP A 21 30.61 7.82 18.66
N MET A 22 31.01 6.60 18.32
CA MET A 22 30.93 6.09 16.95
C MET A 22 29.48 6.01 16.46
N LEU A 23 28.56 5.57 17.31
CA LEU A 23 27.13 5.54 17.02
C LEU A 23 26.58 6.94 16.77
N SER A 24 26.87 7.87 17.67
CA SER A 24 26.44 9.26 17.55
C SER A 24 26.94 9.88 16.25
N ASN A 25 28.21 9.68 15.89
CA ASN A 25 28.79 10.20 14.66
C ASN A 25 28.15 9.58 13.41
N ALA A 26 28.02 8.25 13.38
CA ALA A 26 27.39 7.56 12.24
C ALA A 26 25.94 8.01 12.02
N MET A 27 25.19 8.25 13.10
CA MET A 27 23.81 8.72 13.03
C MET A 27 23.70 10.18 12.62
N ASN A 28 24.58 11.05 13.14
CA ASN A 28 24.64 12.45 12.72
C ASN A 28 24.97 12.59 11.24
N ASP A 29 25.95 11.80 10.76
CA ASP A 29 26.27 11.73 9.34
C ASP A 29 25.08 11.23 8.52
N ALA A 30 24.40 10.17 8.98
CA ALA A 30 23.24 9.62 8.29
C ALA A 30 22.11 10.64 8.16
N ARG A 31 21.85 11.40 9.24
CA ARG A 31 20.89 12.51 9.23
C ARG A 31 21.29 13.59 8.22
N GLN A 32 22.57 13.99 8.24
CA GLN A 32 23.07 15.00 7.31
C GLN A 32 22.90 14.56 5.85
N VAL A 33 23.22 13.30 5.53
CA VAL A 33 23.04 12.74 4.18
C VAL A 33 21.58 12.80 3.72
N ILE A 34 20.62 12.41 4.58
CA ILE A 34 19.20 12.48 4.23
C ILE A 34 18.73 13.93 4.13
N LYS A 35 19.17 14.79 5.04
CA LYS A 35 18.84 16.21 5.01
C LYS A 35 19.36 16.88 3.74
N ASP A 36 20.57 16.53 3.31
CA ASP A 36 21.15 17.05 2.07
C ASP A 36 20.37 16.58 0.84
N LEU A 37 19.92 15.33 0.85
CA LEU A 37 19.07 14.76 -0.19
C LEU A 37 17.73 15.51 -0.28
N GLU A 38 17.02 15.66 0.84
CA GLU A 38 15.69 16.29 0.89
C GLU A 38 15.74 17.82 0.68
N GLN A 39 16.78 18.50 1.17
CA GLN A 39 16.86 19.96 1.15
C GLN A 39 17.54 20.52 -0.11
N TYR A 40 18.46 19.77 -0.72
CA TYR A 40 19.22 20.25 -1.88
C TYR A 40 18.95 19.43 -3.13
N HIS A 41 19.03 18.10 -3.05
CA HIS A 41 18.95 17.26 -4.25
C HIS A 41 17.53 17.14 -4.82
N GLU A 42 16.54 16.81 -3.98
CA GLU A 42 15.14 16.66 -4.40
C GLU A 42 14.54 17.97 -4.98
N PRO A 43 14.76 19.16 -4.38
CA PRO A 43 14.29 20.41 -4.96
C PRO A 43 14.92 20.74 -6.31
N LEU A 44 16.20 20.39 -6.53
CA LEU A 44 16.86 20.57 -7.82
C LEU A 44 16.21 19.71 -8.92
N LEU A 45 15.81 18.48 -8.59
CA LEU A 45 15.06 17.62 -9.51
C LEU A 45 13.71 18.26 -9.89
N LEU A 46 12.97 18.76 -8.90
CA LEU A 46 11.65 19.38 -9.10
C LEU A 46 11.71 20.68 -9.91
N GLN A 47 12.79 21.47 -9.78
CA GLN A 47 12.96 22.73 -10.51
C GLN A 47 13.39 22.52 -11.97
N SER A 48 13.94 21.35 -12.31
CA SER A 48 14.39 21.04 -13.67
C SER A 48 13.23 20.60 -14.55
N SER A 49 12.66 21.54 -15.31
CA SER A 49 11.57 21.25 -16.26
C SER A 49 11.96 20.19 -17.29
N ASN A 50 13.21 20.21 -17.78
CA ASN A 50 13.72 19.21 -18.71
C ASN A 50 13.68 17.79 -18.15
N VAL A 51 13.92 17.62 -16.85
CA VAL A 51 13.92 16.32 -16.15
C VAL A 51 12.50 15.87 -15.84
N MET A 52 11.67 16.78 -15.33
CA MET A 52 10.28 16.46 -14.97
C MET A 52 9.42 16.14 -16.21
N ASN A 53 9.72 16.74 -17.36
CA ASN A 53 9.06 16.43 -18.62
C ASN A 53 9.42 15.02 -19.17
N GLN A 54 10.48 14.37 -18.68
CA GLN A 54 10.81 12.98 -19.03
C GLN A 54 9.88 11.97 -18.34
N ILE A 55 9.15 12.37 -17.29
CA ILE A 55 8.19 11.49 -16.62
C ILE A 55 6.96 11.36 -17.51
N GLN A 56 6.87 10.24 -18.21
CA GLN A 56 5.77 9.93 -19.11
C GLN A 56 4.44 9.83 -18.35
N THR A 57 3.34 10.13 -19.04
CA THR A 57 1.99 10.08 -18.47
C THR A 57 1.68 8.74 -17.83
N SER A 58 2.04 7.63 -18.46
CA SER A 58 1.88 6.27 -17.90
C SER A 58 2.53 6.11 -16.53
N PHE A 59 3.71 6.69 -16.32
CA PHE A 59 4.41 6.65 -15.04
C PHE A 59 3.82 7.60 -14.01
N LYS A 60 3.29 8.76 -14.43
CA LYS A 60 2.51 9.64 -13.53
C LYS A 60 1.25 8.91 -13.03
N MET A 61 0.53 8.22 -13.91
CA MET A 61 -0.65 7.42 -13.54
C MET A 61 -0.29 6.26 -12.61
N TRP A 62 0.77 5.50 -12.89
CA TRP A 62 1.24 4.46 -11.97
C TRP A 62 1.71 5.03 -10.63
N GLY A 63 2.32 6.22 -10.65
CA GLY A 63 2.71 6.98 -9.48
C GLY A 63 1.55 7.19 -8.51
N MET A 64 0.34 7.46 -9.00
CA MET A 64 -0.85 7.65 -8.16
C MET A 64 -1.17 6.42 -7.30
N HIS A 65 -1.01 5.21 -7.82
CA HIS A 65 -1.25 3.95 -7.08
C HIS A 65 -0.17 3.61 -6.07
N THR A 66 1.00 4.23 -6.19
CA THR A 66 2.14 3.98 -5.30
C THR A 66 2.49 5.19 -4.43
N ARG A 67 1.56 6.15 -4.32
CA ARG A 67 1.70 7.29 -3.40
C ARG A 67 1.77 6.82 -1.96
N SER A 68 2.49 7.60 -1.16
CA SER A 68 2.69 7.32 0.26
C SER A 68 1.95 8.33 1.12
N GLU A 69 1.16 7.86 2.08
CA GLU A 69 0.55 8.74 3.08
C GLU A 69 1.63 9.49 3.90
N PHE A 70 1.31 10.68 4.41
CA PHE A 70 2.28 11.56 5.05
C PHE A 70 2.96 10.93 6.29
N ASN A 71 2.21 10.17 7.09
CA ASN A 71 2.75 9.42 8.24
C ASN A 71 3.80 8.38 7.79
N ILE A 72 3.56 7.71 6.67
CA ILE A 72 4.49 6.71 6.12
C ILE A 72 5.81 7.36 5.71
N ARG A 73 5.77 8.57 5.16
CA ARG A 73 6.98 9.30 4.78
C ARG A 73 7.87 9.63 5.98
N LYS A 74 7.27 10.00 7.12
CA LYS A 74 8.03 10.18 8.38
C LYS A 74 8.69 8.88 8.84
N LEU A 75 7.98 7.76 8.75
CA LEU A 75 8.52 6.45 9.07
C LEU A 75 9.65 6.04 8.11
N ALA A 76 9.48 6.31 6.81
CA ALA A 76 10.48 6.07 5.79
C ALA A 76 11.75 6.89 6.02
N HIS A 77 11.63 8.17 6.39
CA HIS A 77 12.75 9.01 6.77
C HIS A 77 13.56 8.39 7.94
N ALA A 78 12.87 7.97 9.01
CA ALA A 78 13.51 7.31 10.15
C ALA A 78 14.19 5.97 9.76
N ALA A 79 13.55 5.21 8.87
CA ALA A 79 14.11 3.96 8.36
C ALA A 79 15.36 4.19 7.51
N LEU A 80 15.37 5.20 6.63
CA LEU A 80 16.53 5.55 5.80
C LEU A 80 17.75 5.95 6.65
N ILE A 81 17.56 6.74 7.70
CA ILE A 81 18.62 7.07 8.67
C ILE A 81 19.18 5.78 9.29
N SER A 82 18.30 4.86 9.70
CA SER A 82 18.70 3.58 10.31
C SER A 82 19.48 2.69 9.32
N LEU A 83 19.13 2.71 8.03
CA LEU A 83 19.83 1.96 6.99
C LEU A 83 21.22 2.52 6.70
N ILE A 84 21.36 3.84 6.57
CA ILE A 84 22.66 4.49 6.36
C ILE A 84 23.56 4.23 7.57
N THR A 85 23.01 4.36 8.78
CA THR A 85 23.72 4.04 10.03
C THR A 85 24.18 2.58 10.02
N THR A 86 23.31 1.64 9.68
CA THR A 86 23.65 0.21 9.59
C THR A 86 24.80 -0.06 8.62
N LYS A 87 24.80 0.58 7.44
CA LYS A 87 25.90 0.46 6.47
C LYS A 87 27.23 0.96 7.02
N LYS A 88 27.24 2.13 7.68
CA LYS A 88 28.46 2.68 8.31
C LYS A 88 29.00 1.75 9.39
N PHE A 89 28.13 1.17 10.23
CA PHE A 89 28.52 0.22 11.27
C PHE A 89 29.12 -1.07 10.73
N LYS A 90 28.48 -1.65 9.70
CA LYS A 90 28.95 -2.88 9.07
C LYS A 90 30.34 -2.70 8.47
N ASN A 91 30.58 -1.57 7.80
CA ASN A 91 31.90 -1.25 7.23
C ASN A 91 32.97 -0.99 8.31
N GLY A 92 32.58 -0.68 9.54
CA GLY A 92 33.47 -0.47 10.69
C GLY A 92 33.81 -1.73 11.51
N ASN A 93 33.35 -2.93 11.13
CA ASN A 93 33.58 -4.21 11.85
C ASN A 93 33.11 -4.27 13.32
N ILE A 94 32.10 -3.48 13.71
CA ILE A 94 31.57 -3.47 15.09
C ILE A 94 30.39 -4.44 15.22
N LYS A 95 30.45 -5.37 16.18
CA LYS A 95 29.38 -6.35 16.45
C LYS A 95 28.18 -5.67 17.12
N SER A 96 26.98 -5.83 16.54
CA SER A 96 25.73 -5.15 16.94
C SER A 96 25.21 -5.50 18.35
N ALA A 97 25.61 -6.64 18.91
CA ALA A 97 25.03 -7.18 20.15
C ALA A 97 25.30 -6.36 21.42
N ASN A 98 26.33 -5.50 21.44
CA ASN A 98 26.71 -4.69 22.61
C ASN A 98 26.19 -3.24 22.59
N VAL A 99 25.39 -2.85 21.59
CA VAL A 99 25.07 -1.43 21.31
C VAL A 99 23.60 -1.06 21.58
N LEU A 100 22.74 -2.05 21.89
CA LEU A 100 21.28 -1.86 21.93
C LEU A 100 20.79 -0.73 22.87
N PRO A 101 21.32 -0.54 24.10
CA PRO A 101 20.87 0.54 24.99
C PRO A 101 21.25 1.94 24.49
N ALA A 102 22.42 2.07 23.85
CA ALA A 102 22.88 3.33 23.25
C ALA A 102 22.10 3.66 21.99
N VAL A 103 21.86 2.65 21.14
CA VAL A 103 21.01 2.69 19.95
C VAL A 103 19.62 3.22 20.31
N LEU A 104 19.00 2.72 21.38
CA LEU A 104 17.68 3.20 21.84
C LEU A 104 17.68 4.66 22.34
N LYS A 105 18.80 5.16 22.88
CA LYS A 105 18.91 6.57 23.34
C LYS A 105 18.85 7.56 22.18
N TYR A 106 19.54 7.26 21.09
CA TYR A 106 19.57 8.11 19.89
C TYR A 106 18.38 7.88 18.95
N ILE A 107 17.80 6.67 18.94
CA ILE A 107 16.60 6.31 18.17
C ILE A 107 15.38 7.14 18.54
N ARG A 108 15.15 7.39 19.83
CA ARG A 108 13.93 8.08 20.31
C ARG A 108 13.74 9.50 19.77
N GLU A 109 14.81 10.13 19.29
CA GLU A 109 14.75 11.49 18.75
C GLU A 109 14.14 11.56 17.34
N TYR A 110 14.16 10.47 16.57
CA TYR A 110 13.71 10.46 15.16
C TYR A 110 12.78 9.32 14.80
N CYS A 111 12.71 8.28 15.61
CA CYS A 111 11.75 7.20 15.41
C CYS A 111 10.62 7.34 16.43
N PRO A 112 9.36 7.50 15.99
CA PRO A 112 8.22 7.66 16.89
C PRO A 112 7.91 6.31 17.55
N LEU A 113 8.70 5.95 18.56
CA LEU A 113 8.44 4.84 19.48
C LEU A 113 7.41 5.25 20.53
N ASP A 114 6.33 5.90 20.07
CA ASP A 114 5.27 6.32 20.96
C ASP A 114 4.64 5.06 21.55
N LYS A 115 4.48 5.08 22.88
CA LYS A 115 3.78 4.00 23.56
C LYS A 115 2.32 4.06 23.11
N ILE A 116 1.87 3.02 22.44
CA ILE A 116 0.48 2.90 22.01
C ILE A 116 -0.36 2.44 23.20
N GLU A 117 -1.31 3.28 23.58
CA GLU A 117 -2.29 2.95 24.60
C GLU A 117 -3.58 2.47 23.92
N CYS A 118 -3.91 1.20 24.16
CA CYS A 118 -5.08 0.59 23.55
C CYS A 118 -6.35 0.94 24.31
N SER A 119 -7.33 1.47 23.57
CA SER A 119 -8.68 1.72 24.07
C SER A 119 -9.41 0.40 24.33
N THR A 120 -10.38 0.42 25.25
CA THR A 120 -11.35 -0.66 25.46
C THR A 120 -12.54 -0.57 24.51
N ASP A 121 -12.46 0.28 23.48
CA ASP A 121 -13.51 0.42 22.48
C ASP A 121 -13.79 -0.90 21.75
N LYS A 122 -15.06 -1.13 21.45
CA LYS A 122 -15.52 -2.36 20.80
C LYS A 122 -15.20 -2.43 19.30
N TYR A 123 -14.74 -1.33 18.69
CA TYR A 123 -14.55 -1.21 17.25
C TYR A 123 -13.08 -1.27 16.88
N ARG A 124 -12.79 -1.78 15.68
CA ARG A 124 -11.43 -1.76 15.13
C ARG A 124 -10.99 -0.32 14.90
N THR A 125 -9.74 -0.02 15.23
CA THR A 125 -9.09 1.23 14.79
C THR A 125 -9.05 1.31 13.27
N ILE A 126 -8.84 2.52 12.74
CA ILE A 126 -8.75 2.74 11.29
C ILE A 126 -7.37 2.35 10.75
N ASP A 127 -6.33 2.54 11.54
CA ASP A 127 -4.93 2.25 11.18
C ASP A 127 -4.50 0.80 11.51
N GLY A 128 -5.38 -0.01 12.10
CA GLY A 128 -5.11 -1.39 12.47
C GLY A 128 -4.36 -1.56 13.81
N THR A 129 -4.01 -0.46 14.48
CA THR A 129 -3.37 -0.53 15.81
C THR A 129 -4.28 -1.19 16.85
N CYS A 130 -3.70 -1.79 17.89
CA CYS A 130 -4.42 -2.39 19.01
C CYS A 130 -5.35 -3.57 18.68
N ASN A 131 -5.24 -4.17 17.48
CA ASN A 131 -5.88 -5.46 17.19
C ASN A 131 -5.31 -6.58 18.08
N ASN A 132 -4.00 -6.54 18.31
CA ASN A 132 -3.31 -7.35 19.30
C ASN A 132 -2.87 -6.47 20.48
N ILE A 133 -3.40 -6.72 21.67
CA ILE A 133 -3.14 -5.88 22.86
C ILE A 133 -1.69 -6.04 23.35
N MET A 134 -1.08 -7.23 23.16
CA MET A 134 0.31 -7.50 23.55
C MET A 134 1.31 -6.91 22.57
N HIS A 135 0.91 -6.83 21.30
CA HIS A 135 1.70 -6.25 20.22
C HIS A 135 0.87 -5.24 19.40
N PRO A 136 0.65 -4.01 19.94
CA PRO A 136 -0.30 -3.05 19.35
C PRO A 136 -0.04 -2.64 17.90
N ASN A 137 1.18 -2.81 17.41
CA ASN A 137 1.57 -2.46 16.03
C ASN A 137 1.44 -3.60 15.03
N TRP A 138 1.18 -4.84 15.47
CA TRP A 138 1.11 -5.97 14.54
C TRP A 138 -0.05 -5.80 13.55
N GLY A 139 0.28 -5.80 12.26
CA GLY A 139 -0.66 -5.57 11.18
C GLY A 139 -1.15 -4.13 11.01
N ALA A 140 -0.62 -3.15 11.75
CA ALA A 140 -0.97 -1.75 11.60
C ALA A 140 -0.35 -1.14 10.33
N ASN A 141 -0.95 -0.06 9.81
CA ASN A 141 -0.41 0.63 8.65
C ASN A 141 0.98 1.25 8.94
N GLY A 142 1.81 1.31 7.91
CA GLY A 142 3.20 1.79 7.98
C GLY A 142 4.19 0.90 8.70
N THR A 143 3.75 -0.27 9.18
CA THR A 143 4.64 -1.25 9.80
C THR A 143 5.34 -2.12 8.75
N PRO A 144 6.52 -2.69 9.07
CA PRO A 144 7.22 -3.57 8.16
C PRO A 144 6.43 -4.86 7.91
N MET A 145 6.45 -5.35 6.67
CA MET A 145 5.87 -6.65 6.32
C MET A 145 6.63 -7.81 6.98
N GLN A 146 5.92 -8.90 7.28
CA GLN A 146 6.51 -10.09 7.88
C GLN A 146 7.43 -10.81 6.89
N ARG A 147 8.51 -11.42 7.40
CA ARG A 147 9.41 -12.27 6.60
C ARG A 147 9.35 -13.72 7.08
N ILE A 148 9.17 -14.65 6.14
CA ILE A 148 9.34 -16.09 6.40
C ILE A 148 10.83 -16.46 6.37
N ILE A 149 11.62 -15.75 5.54
CA ILE A 149 13.06 -15.94 5.38
C ILE A 149 13.78 -14.59 5.51
N GLU A 150 15.00 -14.60 6.03
CA GLU A 150 15.85 -13.41 6.15
C GLU A 150 16.04 -12.71 4.78
N PRO A 151 16.10 -11.38 4.74
CA PRO A 151 16.27 -10.64 3.49
C PRO A 151 17.65 -10.88 2.89
N PHE A 152 17.69 -11.05 1.56
CA PHE A 152 18.94 -11.24 0.83
C PHE A 152 19.27 -10.02 -0.04
N TYR A 153 20.03 -9.09 0.55
CA TYR A 153 20.61 -7.92 -0.12
C TYR A 153 22.09 -8.14 -0.43
N ALA A 154 22.61 -7.54 -1.51
CA ALA A 154 24.00 -7.73 -1.96
C ALA A 154 25.01 -7.33 -0.88
N ASN A 155 24.80 -6.16 -0.25
CA ASN A 155 25.59 -5.69 0.88
C ASN A 155 25.06 -6.19 2.23
N GLY A 156 24.05 -7.08 2.25
CA GLY A 156 23.35 -7.56 3.44
C GLY A 156 22.58 -6.49 4.22
N VAL A 157 22.36 -5.30 3.64
CA VAL A 157 21.61 -4.20 4.27
C VAL A 157 20.48 -3.73 3.36
N ASP A 158 20.78 -3.15 2.20
CA ASP A 158 19.78 -2.51 1.34
C ASP A 158 20.12 -2.52 -0.15
N GLU A 159 21.29 -2.99 -0.58
CA GLU A 159 21.63 -3.02 -2.01
C GLU A 159 20.91 -4.17 -2.70
N LEU A 160 20.26 -3.85 -3.83
CA LEU A 160 19.60 -4.87 -4.65
C LEU A 160 20.61 -5.93 -5.07
N ARG A 161 20.16 -7.18 -5.08
CA ARG A 161 20.99 -8.28 -5.56
C ARG A 161 21.29 -8.11 -7.04
N THR A 162 22.56 -8.16 -7.41
CA THR A 162 23.03 -8.06 -8.81
C THR A 162 23.61 -9.38 -9.33
N SER A 163 23.95 -10.32 -8.44
CA SER A 163 24.49 -11.63 -8.80
C SER A 163 23.81 -12.79 -8.07
N ALA A 164 23.90 -13.98 -8.68
CA ALA A 164 23.57 -15.23 -8.03
C ALA A 164 24.67 -15.64 -7.03
N THR A 165 24.41 -16.72 -6.28
CA THR A 165 25.33 -17.22 -5.23
C THR A 165 26.67 -17.71 -5.79
N ASP A 166 26.72 -18.03 -7.08
CA ASP A 166 27.94 -18.42 -7.81
C ASP A 166 28.67 -17.23 -8.46
N GLY A 167 28.18 -16.01 -8.25
CA GLY A 167 28.75 -14.79 -8.81
C GLY A 167 28.28 -14.42 -10.21
N THR A 168 27.42 -15.23 -10.85
CA THR A 168 26.85 -14.91 -12.17
C THR A 168 25.91 -13.70 -12.08
N GLU A 169 25.98 -12.78 -13.06
CA GLU A 169 25.11 -11.60 -13.09
C GLU A 169 23.64 -12.02 -13.29
N LEU A 170 22.73 -11.37 -12.55
CA LEU A 170 21.31 -11.63 -12.71
C LEU A 170 20.80 -11.06 -14.03
N PRO A 171 19.93 -11.82 -14.74
CA PRO A 171 19.36 -11.34 -15.98
C PRO A 171 18.49 -10.10 -15.74
N ASN A 172 18.48 -9.21 -16.71
CA ASN A 172 17.61 -8.05 -16.71
C ASN A 172 16.12 -8.47 -16.62
N VAL A 173 15.35 -7.81 -15.75
CA VAL A 173 13.94 -8.18 -15.48
C VAL A 173 13.03 -8.01 -16.70
N ARG A 174 13.31 -7.06 -17.60
CA ARG A 174 12.57 -6.90 -18.86
C ARG A 174 12.87 -8.05 -19.83
N TYR A 175 14.11 -8.53 -19.87
CA TYR A 175 14.44 -9.75 -20.60
C TYR A 175 13.63 -10.95 -20.09
N LEU A 176 13.56 -11.15 -18.77
CA LEU A 176 12.72 -12.19 -18.17
C LEU A 176 11.23 -12.00 -18.48
N SER A 177 10.74 -10.76 -18.49
CA SER A 177 9.37 -10.44 -18.88
C SER A 177 9.07 -10.92 -20.31
N ASN A 178 9.97 -10.65 -21.25
CA ASN A 178 9.83 -11.08 -22.65
C ASN A 178 9.94 -12.60 -22.80
N LEU A 179 10.71 -13.26 -21.92
CA LEU A 179 10.86 -14.71 -21.95
C LEU A 179 9.63 -15.45 -21.40
N PHE A 180 9.09 -14.99 -20.27
CA PHE A 180 8.06 -15.73 -19.53
C PHE A 180 6.62 -15.25 -19.79
N PHE A 181 6.41 -13.96 -20.07
CA PHE A 181 5.07 -13.36 -20.11
C PHE A 181 4.56 -13.07 -21.54
N VAL A 182 5.28 -13.51 -22.57
CA VAL A 182 4.80 -13.51 -23.97
C VAL A 182 3.94 -14.76 -24.20
N MET A 183 2.79 -14.84 -23.53
CA MET A 183 1.89 -15.99 -23.66
C MET A 183 1.11 -15.95 -24.98
N LYS A 184 1.43 -16.89 -25.87
CA LYS A 184 0.69 -17.16 -27.12
C LYS A 184 -0.67 -17.84 -26.89
N TYR A 185 -0.82 -18.56 -25.77
CA TYR A 185 -2.05 -19.29 -25.43
C TYR A 185 -2.44 -19.02 -23.98
N LEU A 186 -3.66 -18.51 -23.77
CA LEU A 186 -4.28 -18.41 -22.45
C LEU A 186 -5.10 -19.67 -22.21
N PRO A 187 -4.80 -20.47 -21.17
CA PRO A 187 -5.70 -21.56 -20.80
C PRO A 187 -7.04 -20.96 -20.36
N ILE A 188 -8.14 -21.54 -20.83
CA ILE A 188 -9.48 -21.11 -20.43
C ILE A 188 -9.64 -21.40 -18.93
N LEU A 189 -9.65 -20.35 -18.13
CA LEU A 189 -9.94 -20.46 -16.70
C LEU A 189 -11.41 -20.85 -16.54
N LYS A 190 -11.69 -21.83 -15.66
CA LYS A 190 -13.06 -22.24 -15.31
C LYS A 190 -13.68 -21.34 -14.23
N VAL A 191 -13.35 -20.05 -14.26
CA VAL A 191 -13.86 -19.03 -13.33
C VAL A 191 -14.23 -17.79 -14.13
N ASN A 192 -15.16 -17.00 -13.60
CA ASN A 192 -15.52 -15.72 -14.20
C ASN A 192 -14.54 -14.60 -13.76
N THR A 193 -14.65 -13.45 -14.41
CA THR A 193 -13.81 -12.27 -14.13
C THR A 193 -13.97 -11.74 -12.70
N MET A 194 -15.11 -12.01 -12.04
CA MET A 194 -15.33 -11.60 -10.64
C MET A 194 -14.28 -12.20 -9.69
N VAL A 195 -13.77 -13.41 -9.96
CA VAL A 195 -12.69 -14.00 -9.14
C VAL A 195 -11.41 -13.16 -9.22
N ALA A 196 -11.05 -12.65 -10.41
CA ALA A 196 -9.90 -11.77 -10.58
C ALA A 196 -10.12 -10.42 -9.87
N LEU A 197 -11.32 -9.83 -10.00
CA LEU A 197 -11.68 -8.57 -9.35
C LEU A 197 -11.69 -8.69 -7.84
N TRP A 198 -12.24 -9.78 -7.30
CA TRP A 198 -12.24 -10.05 -5.87
C TRP A 198 -10.84 -10.30 -5.34
N ALA A 199 -9.99 -11.00 -6.10
CA ALA A 199 -8.58 -11.19 -5.75
C ALA A 199 -7.83 -9.85 -5.65
N HIS A 200 -8.02 -8.95 -6.62
CA HIS A 200 -7.48 -7.59 -6.57
C HIS A 200 -8.02 -6.78 -5.38
N PHE A 201 -9.33 -6.88 -5.10
CA PHE A 201 -9.97 -6.20 -3.98
C PHE A 201 -9.45 -6.67 -2.62
N VAL A 202 -9.32 -7.98 -2.43
CA VAL A 202 -8.73 -8.60 -1.23
C VAL A 202 -7.26 -8.21 -1.10
N TYR A 203 -6.49 -8.23 -2.20
CA TYR A 203 -5.09 -7.85 -2.19
C TYR A 203 -4.90 -6.39 -1.77
N THR A 204 -5.70 -5.46 -2.32
CA THR A 204 -5.62 -4.02 -2.00
C THR A 204 -6.18 -3.65 -0.63
N ASP A 205 -6.98 -4.52 0.00
CA ASP A 205 -7.39 -4.39 1.41
C ASP A 205 -6.26 -4.77 2.38
N LEU A 206 -5.37 -5.68 1.95
CA LEU A 206 -4.27 -6.22 2.76
C LEU A 206 -2.92 -5.56 2.49
N VAL A 207 -2.71 -5.04 1.29
CA VAL A 207 -1.40 -4.63 0.79
C VAL A 207 -1.48 -3.34 0.00
N HIS A 208 -0.61 -2.40 0.36
CA HIS A 208 -0.28 -1.22 -0.44
C HIS A 208 1.22 -1.00 -0.40
N ILE A 209 1.88 -1.23 -1.54
CA ILE A 209 3.32 -1.03 -1.72
C ILE A 209 3.54 0.36 -2.30
N GLY A 210 3.75 1.35 -1.44
CA GLY A 210 4.08 2.69 -1.89
C GLY A 210 5.57 2.85 -2.22
N SER A 211 5.85 3.65 -3.25
CA SER A 211 7.20 4.04 -3.65
C SER A 211 7.59 5.35 -2.96
N LEU A 212 8.91 5.59 -2.82
CA LEU A 212 9.38 6.91 -2.46
C LEU A 212 9.08 7.88 -3.61
N GLN A 213 8.54 9.05 -3.31
CA GLN A 213 8.21 10.05 -4.31
C GLN A 213 8.72 11.42 -3.86
N LEU A 214 9.01 12.28 -4.82
CA LEU A 214 9.31 13.68 -4.55
C LEU A 214 8.08 14.33 -3.95
N PHE A 215 8.30 15.28 -3.06
CA PHE A 215 7.21 15.98 -2.41
C PHE A 215 7.47 17.46 -2.29
N LYS A 216 6.49 18.24 -2.70
CA LYS A 216 6.50 19.69 -2.56
C LYS A 216 5.06 20.17 -2.45
N ASP A 217 4.81 21.05 -1.49
CA ASP A 217 3.50 21.71 -1.33
C ASP A 217 2.31 20.73 -1.33
N GLU A 218 2.42 19.63 -0.58
CA GLU A 218 1.41 18.55 -0.50
C GLU A 218 1.23 17.69 -1.77
N GLU A 219 1.93 18.00 -2.86
CA GLU A 219 1.94 17.22 -4.08
C GLU A 219 3.02 16.13 -4.06
N GLN A 220 2.67 14.92 -4.52
CA GLN A 220 3.60 13.82 -4.72
C GLN A 220 3.81 13.54 -6.20
N THR A 221 5.09 13.56 -6.58
CA THR A 221 5.53 13.33 -7.95
C THR A 221 6.54 12.18 -8.01
N PRO A 222 6.38 11.21 -8.93
CA PRO A 222 7.33 10.12 -9.11
C PRO A 222 8.76 10.61 -9.33
N LEU A 223 9.75 9.85 -8.86
CA LEU A 223 11.15 10.16 -9.15
C LEU A 223 11.45 9.99 -10.65
N PRO A 224 12.20 10.92 -11.27
CA PRO A 224 12.54 10.88 -12.70
C PRO A 224 13.67 9.87 -12.99
N CYS A 225 13.45 8.59 -12.70
CA CYS A 225 14.50 7.57 -12.72
C CYS A 225 15.08 7.23 -14.10
N CYS A 226 14.52 7.73 -15.19
CA CYS A 226 15.08 7.57 -16.54
C CYS A 226 15.70 8.85 -17.10
N ALA A 227 15.72 9.95 -16.34
CA ALA A 227 16.29 11.19 -16.83
C ALA A 227 17.83 11.08 -16.95
N PRO A 228 18.41 11.44 -18.11
CA PRO A 228 19.86 11.50 -18.28
C PRO A 228 20.44 12.71 -17.50
N GLU A 229 21.74 12.68 -17.21
CA GLU A 229 22.56 13.84 -16.79
C GLU A 229 22.45 14.40 -15.36
N ILE A 230 21.59 13.87 -14.49
CA ILE A 230 21.64 14.18 -13.05
C ILE A 230 22.19 12.96 -12.29
N GLN A 231 22.92 13.20 -11.19
CA GLN A 231 23.19 12.14 -10.20
C GLN A 231 21.85 11.51 -9.84
N GLN A 232 21.60 10.31 -10.37
CA GLN A 232 20.31 9.65 -10.25
C GLN A 232 20.00 9.48 -8.77
N HIS A 233 18.78 9.86 -8.37
CA HIS A 233 18.36 9.75 -6.97
C HIS A 233 18.69 8.34 -6.42
N PRO A 234 19.27 8.18 -5.21
CA PRO A 234 19.77 6.88 -4.74
C PRO A 234 18.73 5.74 -4.73
N GLU A 235 17.46 6.11 -4.60
CA GLU A 235 16.30 5.21 -4.58
C GLU A 235 15.75 4.89 -5.99
N CYS A 236 16.35 5.41 -7.05
CA CYS A 236 16.07 5.00 -8.42
C CYS A 236 16.85 3.75 -8.81
N LYS A 237 16.14 2.77 -9.37
CA LYS A 237 16.68 1.49 -9.84
C LYS A 237 16.03 1.11 -11.18
N SER A 238 16.12 2.02 -12.14
CA SER A 238 15.50 1.88 -13.45
C SER A 238 15.84 0.57 -14.16
N VAL A 239 14.90 0.09 -14.96
CA VAL A 239 15.05 -1.11 -15.78
C VAL A 239 15.49 -0.69 -17.18
N VAL A 240 16.69 -1.08 -17.56
CA VAL A 240 17.23 -0.81 -18.90
C VAL A 240 16.47 -1.66 -19.93
N ILE A 241 16.06 -1.03 -21.03
CA ILE A 241 15.39 -1.69 -22.16
C ILE A 241 16.44 -2.01 -23.22
N SER A 242 16.41 -3.23 -23.75
CA SER A 242 17.31 -3.64 -24.83
C SER A 242 16.89 -3.03 -26.15
N LYS A 243 17.86 -2.71 -27.02
CA LYS A 243 17.60 -2.31 -28.42
C LYS A 243 16.92 -3.40 -29.26
N ASN A 244 16.88 -4.64 -28.76
CA ASN A 244 16.18 -5.75 -29.40
C ASN A 244 14.84 -6.05 -28.70
N ASP A 245 14.35 -5.17 -27.83
CA ASP A 245 13.08 -5.38 -27.14
C ASP A 245 11.91 -5.37 -28.15
N PRO A 246 11.05 -6.41 -28.15
CA PRO A 246 10.01 -6.56 -29.16
C PRO A 246 8.89 -5.52 -29.06
N SER A 247 8.72 -4.85 -27.92
CA SER A 247 7.62 -3.90 -27.70
C SER A 247 8.09 -2.45 -27.59
N TYR A 248 9.28 -2.23 -27.02
CA TYR A 248 9.75 -0.89 -26.66
C TYR A 248 10.95 -0.39 -27.47
N SER A 249 11.59 -1.27 -28.25
CA SER A 249 12.71 -0.87 -29.11
C SER A 249 12.34 0.31 -30.02
N GLY A 250 13.15 1.35 -30.01
CA GLY A 250 12.97 2.57 -30.82
C GLY A 250 12.03 3.61 -30.20
N PHE A 251 11.35 3.29 -29.10
CA PHE A 251 10.44 4.19 -28.38
C PHE A 251 10.92 4.53 -26.98
N LEU A 252 11.48 3.54 -26.27
CA LEU A 252 11.96 3.67 -24.89
C LEU A 252 13.27 2.90 -24.69
N ASP A 253 14.21 3.51 -23.98
CA ASP A 253 15.46 2.86 -23.56
C ASP A 253 15.47 2.49 -22.06
N CYS A 254 14.45 2.92 -21.31
CA CYS A 254 14.38 2.80 -19.86
C CYS A 254 12.93 2.75 -19.37
N LEU A 255 12.66 1.87 -18.40
CA LEU A 255 11.47 1.93 -17.54
C LEU A 255 11.88 2.45 -16.16
N PRO A 256 11.26 3.52 -15.64
CA PRO A 256 11.57 4.03 -14.33
C PRO A 256 11.07 3.05 -13.27
N TYR A 257 11.91 2.80 -12.28
CA TYR A 257 11.53 2.04 -11.10
C TYR A 257 12.12 2.72 -9.88
N THR A 258 11.23 3.06 -8.95
CA THR A 258 11.56 3.66 -7.68
C THR A 258 11.34 2.65 -6.58
N ARG A 259 12.28 2.56 -5.65
CA ARG A 259 12.21 1.60 -4.56
C ARG A 259 11.03 1.88 -3.63
N THR A 260 10.44 0.80 -3.14
CA THR A 260 9.41 0.82 -2.10
C THR A 260 9.88 1.58 -0.86
N ALA A 261 9.00 2.39 -0.27
CA ALA A 261 9.26 3.11 0.97
C ALA A 261 9.67 2.12 2.09
N PRO A 262 10.80 2.37 2.79
CA PRO A 262 11.22 1.51 3.88
C PRO A 262 10.38 1.76 5.14
N ALA A 263 10.23 0.74 5.98
CA ALA A 263 9.67 0.87 7.31
C ALA A 263 10.76 0.72 8.38
N PRO A 264 10.65 1.44 9.51
CA PRO A 264 11.49 1.17 10.66
C PRO A 264 11.27 -0.26 11.13
N ARG A 265 12.36 -0.96 11.47
CA ARG A 265 12.25 -2.27 12.14
C ARG A 265 11.56 -2.08 13.51
N PRO A 266 10.98 -3.13 14.11
CA PRO A 266 10.47 -3.03 15.47
C PRO A 266 11.52 -2.43 16.42
N LYS A 267 11.12 -1.47 17.26
CA LYS A 267 12.03 -0.69 18.14
C LYS A 267 13.11 0.12 17.39
N CYS A 268 12.96 0.26 16.07
CA CYS A 268 13.86 0.93 15.13
C CYS A 268 15.28 0.41 15.18
N GLU A 269 15.41 -0.89 15.43
CA GLU A 269 16.70 -1.59 15.44
C GLU A 269 17.44 -1.42 14.11
N LEU A 270 18.76 -1.28 14.19
CA LEU A 270 19.64 -1.32 13.02
C LEU A 270 19.54 -2.70 12.34
N GLY A 271 19.73 -2.74 11.03
CA GLY A 271 19.59 -3.96 10.26
C GLY A 271 19.24 -3.74 8.80
N PRO A 272 18.87 -4.82 8.09
CA PRO A 272 18.52 -4.75 6.68
C PRO A 272 17.21 -4.00 6.44
N ARG A 273 16.99 -3.59 5.19
CA ARG A 273 15.82 -2.85 4.73
C ARG A 273 14.56 -3.68 4.83
N GLU A 274 13.57 -3.15 5.54
CA GLU A 274 12.21 -3.65 5.54
C GLU A 274 11.28 -2.73 4.74
N GLN A 275 10.32 -3.31 4.02
CA GLN A 275 9.34 -2.57 3.22
C GLN A 275 8.09 -2.28 4.05
N ALA A 276 7.60 -1.05 3.97
CA ALA A 276 6.37 -0.65 4.62
C ALA A 276 5.14 -1.23 3.91
N ASN A 277 4.17 -1.74 4.66
CA ASN A 277 2.80 -1.88 4.18
C ASN A 277 2.02 -0.62 4.54
N GLN A 278 1.42 0.07 3.58
CA GLN A 278 0.76 1.36 3.86
C GLN A 278 -0.73 1.26 4.20
N VAL A 279 -1.26 0.04 4.17
CA VAL A 279 -2.61 -0.28 4.65
C VAL A 279 -2.53 -1.25 5.82
N THR A 280 -3.66 -1.51 6.47
CA THR A 280 -3.74 -2.53 7.52
C THR A 280 -3.52 -3.92 6.92
N SER A 281 -3.01 -4.87 7.71
CA SER A 281 -2.82 -6.26 7.29
C SER A 281 -4.08 -7.13 7.48
N PHE A 282 -5.22 -6.52 7.76
CA PHE A 282 -6.46 -7.21 8.10
C PHE A 282 -7.45 -7.13 6.94
N LEU A 283 -8.30 -8.15 6.79
CA LEU A 283 -9.51 -8.04 5.98
C LEU A 283 -10.54 -7.20 6.73
N ASP A 284 -10.37 -5.89 6.74
CA ASP A 284 -11.17 -4.93 7.49
C ASP A 284 -11.77 -3.82 6.62
N ALA A 285 -11.78 -4.05 5.30
CA ALA A 285 -12.36 -3.15 4.31
C ALA A 285 -11.73 -1.75 4.32
N SER A 286 -10.46 -1.64 4.72
CA SER A 286 -9.63 -0.45 4.56
C SER A 286 -9.63 0.07 3.12
N VAL A 287 -9.80 -0.80 2.13
CA VAL A 287 -10.03 -0.44 0.72
C VAL A 287 -11.25 0.48 0.51
N ILE A 288 -12.26 0.41 1.38
CA ILE A 288 -13.45 1.28 1.39
C ILE A 288 -13.33 2.41 2.41
N TYR A 289 -12.85 2.12 3.61
CA TYR A 289 -12.88 3.04 4.75
C TYR A 289 -11.61 3.88 4.93
N GLY A 290 -10.52 3.52 4.25
CA GLY A 290 -9.19 4.11 4.43
C GLY A 290 -8.41 3.45 5.56
N SER A 291 -7.09 3.60 5.52
CA SER A 291 -6.16 3.16 6.57
C SER A 291 -5.64 4.30 7.46
N THR A 292 -6.13 5.53 7.26
CA THR A 292 -5.79 6.70 8.08
C THR A 292 -7.06 7.38 8.58
N ILE A 293 -6.99 7.95 9.79
CA ILE A 293 -8.15 8.65 10.39
C ILE A 293 -8.57 9.83 9.49
N GLN A 294 -7.61 10.52 8.89
CA GLN A 294 -7.84 11.64 7.97
C GLN A 294 -8.67 11.20 6.76
N ARG A 295 -8.23 10.11 6.08
CA ARG A 295 -8.95 9.56 4.93
C ARG A 295 -10.32 9.04 5.31
N ALA A 296 -10.43 8.29 6.41
CA ALA A 296 -11.70 7.77 6.90
C ALA A 296 -12.72 8.87 7.23
N ARG A 297 -12.25 9.99 7.80
CA ARG A 297 -13.09 11.18 8.06
C ARG A 297 -13.51 11.87 6.77
N ALA A 298 -12.58 12.03 5.82
CA ALA A 298 -12.84 12.68 4.54
C ALA A 298 -13.87 11.94 3.68
N LEU A 299 -14.07 10.63 3.92
CA LEU A 299 -15.02 9.79 3.20
C LEU A 299 -16.43 9.75 3.84
N ARG A 300 -16.65 10.44 4.96
CA ARG A 300 -17.92 10.39 5.72
C ARG A 300 -18.76 11.64 5.51
N THR A 301 -20.08 11.45 5.55
CA THR A 301 -21.02 12.59 5.57
C THR A 301 -21.17 13.21 6.95
N PHE A 302 -20.77 12.49 8.00
CA PHE A 302 -21.08 12.78 9.41
C PHE A 302 -22.58 12.97 9.68
N ARG A 303 -23.42 12.34 8.86
CA ARG A 303 -24.87 12.32 9.00
C ARG A 303 -25.38 10.89 8.89
N ASN A 304 -26.08 10.44 9.93
CA ASN A 304 -26.72 9.12 10.01
C ASN A 304 -25.76 7.93 9.74
N GLY A 305 -24.47 8.10 10.01
CA GLY A 305 -23.42 7.11 9.85
C GLY A 305 -23.07 6.77 8.40
N GLN A 306 -23.38 7.64 7.43
CA GLN A 306 -23.23 7.34 6.01
C GLN A 306 -21.86 7.77 5.44
N LEU A 307 -21.42 7.06 4.39
CA LEU A 307 -20.31 7.44 3.53
C LEU A 307 -20.77 8.42 2.45
N LEU A 308 -19.84 9.29 2.05
CA LEU A 308 -20.02 10.19 0.91
C LEU A 308 -20.16 9.38 -0.38
N THR A 309 -20.95 9.92 -1.29
CA THR A 309 -21.12 9.44 -2.65
C THR A 309 -21.10 10.63 -3.60
N SER A 310 -20.88 10.37 -4.89
CA SER A 310 -20.98 11.43 -5.89
C SER A 310 -22.36 12.12 -5.85
N LEU A 311 -22.34 13.44 -6.06
CA LEU A 311 -23.52 14.30 -6.17
C LEU A 311 -23.95 14.51 -7.64
N ASP A 312 -23.12 14.10 -8.60
CA ASP A 312 -23.46 14.24 -10.02
C ASP A 312 -24.61 13.27 -10.39
N PRO A 313 -25.68 13.77 -11.04
CA PRO A 313 -26.81 12.95 -11.45
C PRO A 313 -26.43 11.74 -12.31
N LEU A 314 -25.37 11.83 -13.13
CA LEU A 314 -24.94 10.76 -14.04
C LEU A 314 -24.29 9.58 -13.31
N ASN A 315 -23.74 9.82 -12.12
CA ASN A 315 -23.01 8.84 -11.32
C ASN A 315 -23.49 8.80 -9.87
N GLN A 316 -24.77 9.11 -9.64
CA GLN A 316 -25.34 9.16 -8.30
C GLN A 316 -25.12 7.85 -7.55
N ASN A 317 -24.74 7.96 -6.27
CA ASN A 317 -24.43 6.82 -5.40
C ASN A 317 -23.18 6.00 -5.81
N MET A 318 -22.32 6.51 -6.70
CA MET A 318 -20.94 6.03 -6.89
C MET A 318 -20.01 6.63 -5.82
N PRO A 319 -18.74 6.19 -5.69
CA PRO A 319 -17.77 6.86 -4.82
C PRO A 319 -17.73 8.38 -5.10
N PRO A 320 -17.38 9.20 -4.09
CA PRO A 320 -17.19 10.63 -4.29
C PRO A 320 -16.06 10.88 -5.30
N THR A 321 -16.09 12.03 -5.99
CA THR A 321 -15.02 12.44 -6.91
C THR A 321 -14.06 13.42 -6.23
N THR A 322 -12.87 13.59 -6.81
CA THR A 322 -11.92 14.65 -6.44
C THR A 322 -12.58 16.02 -6.38
N ASP A 323 -13.39 16.34 -7.38
CA ASP A 323 -14.02 17.66 -7.54
C ASP A 323 -15.01 17.94 -6.42
N LEU A 324 -15.75 16.92 -5.97
CA LEU A 324 -16.63 17.03 -4.83
C LEU A 324 -15.85 17.39 -3.57
N LEU A 325 -14.72 16.71 -3.33
CA LEU A 325 -13.88 16.97 -2.16
C LEU A 325 -13.24 18.37 -2.24
N CYS A 326 -12.72 18.78 -3.40
CA CYS A 326 -12.20 20.12 -3.63
C CYS A 326 -13.26 21.21 -3.39
N SER A 327 -14.48 21.00 -3.87
CA SER A 327 -15.61 21.92 -3.68
C SER A 327 -15.96 22.05 -2.20
N MET A 328 -16.00 20.93 -1.45
CA MET A 328 -16.24 20.95 0.00
C MET A 328 -15.13 21.69 0.77
N LEU A 329 -13.88 21.56 0.32
CA LEU A 329 -12.71 22.20 0.94
C LEU A 329 -12.48 23.64 0.45
N LYS A 330 -13.27 24.14 -0.52
CA LYS A 330 -13.12 25.47 -1.15
C LYS A 330 -11.73 25.72 -1.74
N ILE A 331 -11.09 24.66 -2.26
CA ILE A 331 -9.79 24.75 -2.93
C ILE A 331 -10.07 25.18 -4.38
N ASN A 332 -9.78 26.45 -4.69
CA ASN A 332 -9.94 27.02 -6.04
C ASN A 332 -8.60 26.97 -6.78
N GLY A 333 -8.57 26.40 -8.00
CA GLY A 333 -7.44 26.52 -8.94
C GLY A 333 -6.59 25.27 -9.17
N GLU A 334 -6.59 24.27 -8.27
CA GLU A 334 -5.80 23.04 -8.40
C GLU A 334 -6.58 21.83 -8.93
N CYS A 335 -7.91 21.89 -8.88
CA CYS A 335 -8.77 20.80 -9.33
C CYS A 335 -9.19 20.97 -10.81
N ASP A 336 -8.42 21.77 -11.56
CA ASP A 336 -8.74 22.17 -12.94
C ASP A 336 -8.41 21.06 -13.96
N SER A 337 -9.42 20.22 -14.19
CA SER A 337 -10.06 19.90 -15.47
C SER A 337 -9.39 20.20 -16.83
N SER A 338 -8.08 20.10 -16.98
CA SER A 338 -7.47 20.07 -18.34
C SER A 338 -7.72 18.76 -19.08
N ASN A 339 -8.19 17.71 -18.40
CA ASN A 339 -8.38 16.38 -18.98
C ASN A 339 -9.74 15.71 -18.74
N ASN A 340 -10.81 16.39 -18.33
CA ASN A 340 -12.18 15.85 -18.34
C ASN A 340 -12.44 14.46 -17.65
N HIS A 341 -11.52 13.97 -16.82
CA HIS A 341 -11.66 12.68 -16.11
C HIS A 341 -11.72 12.93 -14.61
N HIS A 342 -12.94 13.04 -14.08
CA HIS A 342 -13.17 13.11 -12.64
C HIS A 342 -12.71 11.79 -12.01
N SER A 343 -11.70 11.82 -11.14
CA SER A 343 -11.20 10.62 -10.46
C SER A 343 -12.07 10.30 -9.25
N PHE A 344 -12.40 9.03 -9.07
CA PHE A 344 -13.12 8.57 -7.89
C PHE A 344 -12.19 8.50 -6.68
N ILE A 345 -12.74 8.73 -5.49
CA ILE A 345 -12.06 8.63 -4.20
C ILE A 345 -12.72 7.54 -3.37
N SER A 346 -11.91 6.66 -2.78
CA SER A 346 -12.36 5.66 -1.80
C SER A 346 -11.29 5.46 -0.73
N GLY A 347 -11.37 4.39 0.06
CA GLY A 347 -10.36 4.07 1.07
C GLY A 347 -8.98 3.75 0.50
N SER A 348 -8.91 3.32 -0.75
CA SER A 348 -7.67 3.01 -1.49
C SER A 348 -7.50 3.90 -2.73
N ASP A 349 -6.26 4.19 -3.09
CA ASP A 349 -5.91 4.89 -4.34
C ASP A 349 -6.10 4.00 -5.57
N HIS A 350 -6.23 2.68 -5.37
CA HIS A 350 -6.50 1.70 -6.41
C HIS A 350 -7.96 1.70 -6.91
N VAL A 351 -8.84 2.57 -6.39
CA VAL A 351 -10.25 2.63 -6.81
C VAL A 351 -10.38 2.87 -8.32
N ASN A 352 -9.51 3.69 -8.91
CA ASN A 352 -9.52 4.02 -10.34
C ASN A 352 -8.72 3.02 -11.20
N PHE A 353 -8.20 1.92 -10.64
CA PHE A 353 -7.35 0.98 -11.36
C PHE A 353 -8.02 0.43 -12.62
N LEU A 354 -9.28 0.01 -12.50
CA LEU A 354 -10.15 -0.40 -13.61
C LEU A 354 -11.59 0.07 -13.32
N PRO A 355 -12.44 0.32 -14.33
CA PRO A 355 -13.86 0.65 -14.13
C PRO A 355 -14.61 -0.39 -13.29
N SER A 356 -14.28 -1.67 -13.48
CA SER A 356 -14.81 -2.79 -12.70
C SER A 356 -14.40 -2.75 -11.23
N THR A 357 -13.26 -2.13 -10.90
CA THR A 357 -12.85 -1.88 -9.51
C THR A 357 -13.74 -0.80 -8.89
N VAL A 358 -13.95 0.33 -9.58
CA VAL A 358 -14.87 1.39 -9.11
C VAL A 358 -16.27 0.83 -8.85
N VAL A 359 -16.76 -0.05 -9.73
CA VAL A 359 -18.05 -0.74 -9.58
C VAL A 359 -18.11 -1.58 -8.30
N LEU A 360 -17.06 -2.35 -8.01
CA LEU A 360 -17.01 -3.14 -6.77
C LEU A 360 -16.97 -2.26 -5.52
N HIS A 361 -16.20 -1.16 -5.54
CA HIS A 361 -16.22 -0.16 -4.47
C HIS A 361 -17.61 0.46 -4.31
N THR A 362 -18.29 0.77 -5.41
CA THR A 362 -19.65 1.31 -5.43
C THR A 362 -20.64 0.40 -4.70
N ILE A 363 -20.58 -0.91 -4.97
CA ILE A 363 -21.45 -1.90 -4.31
C ILE A 363 -21.27 -1.84 -2.79
N TRP A 364 -20.02 -1.82 -2.31
CA TRP A 364 -19.73 -1.84 -0.88
C TRP A 364 -20.08 -0.54 -0.16
N ILE A 365 -19.87 0.61 -0.82
CA ILE A 365 -20.33 1.92 -0.30
C ILE A 365 -21.86 1.95 -0.21
N ARG A 366 -22.56 1.51 -1.25
CA ARG A 366 -24.04 1.41 -1.24
C ARG A 366 -24.53 0.45 -0.16
N GLN A 367 -23.86 -0.67 0.03
CA GLN A 367 -24.20 -1.64 1.07
C GLN A 367 -23.99 -1.06 2.47
N HIS A 368 -22.91 -0.30 2.71
CA HIS A 368 -22.72 0.44 3.96
C HIS A 368 -23.88 1.40 4.22
N ASN A 369 -24.19 2.28 3.27
CA ASN A 369 -25.25 3.28 3.44
C ASN A 369 -26.63 2.62 3.62
N ARG A 370 -26.90 1.52 2.92
CA ARG A 370 -28.11 0.70 3.11
C ARG A 370 -28.21 0.14 4.54
N ILE A 371 -27.11 -0.37 5.09
CA ILE A 371 -27.07 -0.87 6.47
C ILE A 371 -27.29 0.28 7.46
N ALA A 372 -26.60 1.41 7.28
CA ALA A 372 -26.72 2.58 8.16
C ALA A 372 -28.17 3.11 8.22
N ILE A 373 -28.84 3.23 7.07
CA ILE A 373 -30.26 3.63 6.97
C ILE A 373 -31.15 2.66 7.76
N LYS A 374 -30.96 1.35 7.58
CA LYS A 374 -31.75 0.34 8.30
C LYS A 374 -31.48 0.34 9.80
N LEU A 375 -30.23 0.49 10.21
CA LEU A 375 -29.85 0.58 11.63
C LEU A 375 -30.44 1.81 12.28
N LYS A 376 -30.48 2.97 11.60
CA LYS A 376 -31.12 4.19 12.09
C LYS A 376 -32.63 4.01 12.28
N ALA A 377 -33.29 3.32 11.36
CA ALA A 377 -34.72 3.04 11.46
C ALA A 377 -35.05 2.15 12.67
N ILE A 378 -34.20 1.15 12.96
CA ILE A 378 -34.36 0.24 14.10
C ILE A 378 -33.93 0.90 15.41
N ASN A 379 -32.87 1.73 15.38
CA ASN A 379 -32.30 2.41 16.53
C ASN A 379 -32.29 3.94 16.33
N PRO A 380 -33.43 4.63 16.51
CA PRO A 380 -33.54 6.06 16.21
C PRO A 380 -32.61 6.95 17.02
N TYR A 381 -32.20 6.51 18.22
CA TYR A 381 -31.36 7.29 19.13
C TYR A 381 -29.85 7.07 18.96
N TRP A 382 -29.42 6.16 18.07
CA TRP A 382 -27.98 5.98 17.82
C TRP A 382 -27.38 7.22 17.18
N SER A 383 -26.17 7.56 17.64
CA SER A 383 -25.37 8.66 17.09
C SER A 383 -24.82 8.32 15.71
N ASP A 384 -24.36 9.35 14.98
CA ASP A 384 -23.67 9.17 13.69
C ASP A 384 -22.51 8.16 13.79
N GLU A 385 -21.67 8.31 14.82
CA GLU A 385 -20.52 7.44 15.04
C GLU A 385 -20.91 5.98 15.30
N GLN A 386 -21.95 5.76 16.11
CA GLN A 386 -22.45 4.41 16.37
C GLN A 386 -22.96 3.74 15.10
N LEU A 387 -23.72 4.47 14.28
CA LEU A 387 -24.25 3.97 13.01
C LEU A 387 -23.14 3.65 12.01
N TYR A 388 -22.15 4.55 11.88
CA TYR A 388 -21.00 4.34 11.01
C TYR A 388 -20.22 3.09 11.42
N GLN A 389 -19.86 2.96 12.70
CA GLN A 389 -19.03 1.87 13.17
C GLN A 389 -19.75 0.51 13.14
N GLU A 390 -21.04 0.44 13.48
CA GLU A 390 -21.80 -0.81 13.34
C GLU A 390 -22.01 -1.19 11.87
N SER A 391 -22.27 -0.22 10.99
CA SER A 391 -22.38 -0.47 9.55
C SER A 391 -21.04 -0.97 8.98
N ARG A 392 -19.92 -0.33 9.35
CA ARG A 392 -18.56 -0.77 9.01
C ARG A 392 -18.31 -2.19 9.49
N ARG A 393 -18.62 -2.49 10.76
CA ARG A 393 -18.43 -3.81 11.36
C ARG A 393 -19.21 -4.91 10.62
N ILE A 394 -20.44 -4.64 10.21
CA ILE A 394 -21.26 -5.59 9.44
C ILE A 394 -20.67 -5.81 8.04
N VAL A 395 -20.29 -4.74 7.34
CA VAL A 395 -19.66 -4.85 6.01
C VAL A 395 -18.36 -5.65 6.07
N ILE A 396 -17.51 -5.41 7.08
CA ILE A 396 -16.30 -6.19 7.32
C ILE A 396 -16.63 -7.67 7.47
N ALA A 397 -17.64 -8.01 8.28
CA ALA A 397 -18.06 -9.39 8.46
C ALA A 397 -18.57 -10.03 7.15
N GLN A 398 -19.31 -9.28 6.32
CA GLN A 398 -19.75 -9.74 5.00
C GLN A 398 -18.56 -10.05 4.07
N LEU A 399 -17.58 -9.14 4.02
CA LEU A 399 -16.36 -9.30 3.21
C LEU A 399 -15.50 -10.48 3.66
N GLN A 400 -15.31 -10.63 4.98
CA GLN A 400 -14.61 -11.79 5.54
C GLN A 400 -15.36 -13.08 5.23
N HIS A 401 -16.68 -13.12 5.38
CA HIS A 401 -17.48 -14.30 5.08
C HIS A 401 -17.36 -14.71 3.60
N ILE A 402 -17.55 -13.79 2.66
CA ILE A 402 -17.43 -14.06 1.22
C ILE A 402 -16.00 -14.55 0.90
N THR A 403 -14.98 -13.88 1.44
CA THR A 403 -13.59 -14.25 1.20
C THR A 403 -13.28 -15.67 1.68
N PHE A 404 -13.62 -16.00 2.93
CA PHE A 404 -13.30 -17.30 3.51
C PHE A 404 -14.22 -18.42 3.04
N ASN A 405 -15.50 -18.17 2.78
CA ASN A 405 -16.48 -19.21 2.44
C ASN A 405 -16.61 -19.46 0.93
N GLU A 406 -16.49 -18.43 0.10
CA GLU A 406 -16.78 -18.52 -1.34
C GLU A 406 -15.52 -18.40 -2.20
N PHE A 407 -14.63 -17.45 -1.88
CA PHE A 407 -13.46 -17.17 -2.70
C PHE A 407 -12.28 -18.14 -2.44
N LEU A 408 -11.86 -18.32 -1.18
CA LEU A 408 -10.71 -19.17 -0.85
C LEU A 408 -10.84 -20.62 -1.36
N PRO A 409 -12.00 -21.32 -1.24
CA PRO A 409 -12.13 -22.68 -1.74
C PRO A 409 -11.91 -22.83 -3.26
N ILE A 410 -12.21 -21.77 -4.03
CA ILE A 410 -11.96 -21.72 -5.47
C ILE A 410 -10.45 -21.57 -5.74
N LEU A 411 -9.78 -20.73 -4.94
CA LEU A 411 -8.36 -20.40 -5.13
C LEU A 411 -7.41 -21.53 -4.69
N ILE A 412 -7.61 -22.08 -3.48
CA ILE A 412 -6.66 -23.05 -2.88
C ILE A 412 -7.16 -24.49 -2.92
N SER A 413 -8.35 -24.74 -3.48
CA SER A 413 -9.15 -25.98 -3.39
C SER A 413 -9.85 -26.19 -2.04
N LYS A 414 -10.95 -26.97 -2.07
CA LYS A 414 -11.69 -27.39 -0.87
C LYS A 414 -10.86 -28.23 0.09
N GLU A 415 -9.90 -29.01 -0.41
CA GLU A 415 -9.03 -29.85 0.41
C GLU A 415 -8.12 -28.99 1.30
N ASN A 416 -7.38 -28.03 0.71
CA ASN A 416 -6.54 -27.12 1.51
C ASN A 416 -7.37 -26.20 2.40
N TRP A 417 -8.53 -25.73 1.92
CA TRP A 417 -9.45 -24.93 2.72
C TRP A 417 -9.87 -25.66 4.02
N SER A 418 -10.16 -26.95 3.94
CA SER A 418 -10.45 -27.79 5.11
C SER A 418 -9.19 -28.09 5.94
N LYS A 419 -8.08 -28.47 5.30
CA LYS A 419 -6.79 -28.80 5.94
C LYS A 419 -6.27 -27.65 6.83
N PHE A 420 -6.39 -26.41 6.34
CA PHE A 420 -5.97 -25.21 7.08
C PHE A 420 -7.06 -24.65 8.00
N ARG A 421 -8.21 -25.34 8.14
CA ARG A 421 -9.34 -24.94 9.01
C ARG A 421 -9.85 -23.53 8.72
N LEU A 422 -9.94 -23.17 7.45
CA LEU A 422 -10.35 -21.86 6.96
C LEU A 422 -11.87 -21.74 6.77
N GLN A 423 -12.61 -22.81 7.02
CA GLN A 423 -14.06 -22.84 6.90
C GLN A 423 -14.71 -22.04 8.04
N PRO A 424 -15.54 -21.03 7.74
CA PRO A 424 -16.36 -20.36 8.75
C PRO A 424 -17.37 -21.33 9.37
N GLN A 425 -17.69 -21.09 10.65
CA GLN A 425 -18.80 -21.81 11.30
C GLN A 425 -20.13 -21.41 10.65
N SER A 426 -21.08 -22.33 10.56
CA SER A 426 -22.42 -22.05 10.03
C SER A 426 -23.25 -21.11 10.91
N SER A 427 -22.87 -20.97 12.19
CA SER A 427 -23.54 -20.10 13.17
C SER A 427 -22.62 -19.84 14.36
N GLY A 428 -22.86 -18.74 15.08
CA GLY A 428 -22.15 -18.42 16.33
C GLY A 428 -20.82 -17.69 16.12
N TYR A 429 -19.98 -17.71 17.15
CA TYR A 429 -18.67 -17.05 17.16
C TYR A 429 -17.54 -18.07 17.18
N SER A 430 -16.48 -17.78 16.44
CA SER A 430 -15.24 -18.56 16.51
C SER A 430 -14.41 -18.17 17.72
N ALA A 431 -13.87 -19.18 18.42
CA ALA A 431 -12.89 -19.01 19.50
C ALA A 431 -11.43 -19.11 19.00
N ASN A 432 -11.21 -19.05 17.68
CA ASN A 432 -9.90 -19.30 17.08
C ASN A 432 -8.91 -18.12 17.20
N TYR A 433 -9.30 -17.00 17.82
CA TYR A 433 -8.37 -15.89 18.02
C TYR A 433 -7.21 -16.33 18.91
N ASN A 434 -5.99 -16.09 18.44
CA ASN A 434 -4.76 -16.42 19.15
C ASN A 434 -3.84 -15.20 19.16
N SER A 435 -3.58 -14.63 20.33
CA SER A 435 -2.76 -13.44 20.51
C SER A 435 -1.27 -13.65 20.22
N ASN A 436 -0.82 -14.90 20.05
CA ASN A 436 0.55 -15.23 19.70
C ASN A 436 0.78 -15.31 18.18
N VAL A 437 -0.27 -15.19 17.37
CA VAL A 437 -0.17 -15.18 15.91
C VAL A 437 0.06 -13.75 15.44
N ASP A 438 1.13 -13.55 14.67
CA ASP A 438 1.40 -12.28 13.98
C ASP A 438 0.52 -12.20 12.71
N PRO A 439 -0.46 -11.27 12.65
CA PRO A 439 -1.34 -11.08 11.50
C PRO A 439 -0.71 -10.25 10.38
N THR A 440 0.52 -9.77 10.53
CA THR A 440 1.18 -8.90 9.55
C THR A 440 1.33 -9.61 8.21
N VAL A 441 0.97 -8.94 7.12
CA VAL A 441 1.11 -9.53 5.78
C VAL A 441 2.57 -9.85 5.47
N ILE A 442 2.78 -11.02 4.89
CA ILE A 442 4.10 -11.52 4.51
C ILE A 442 4.59 -10.76 3.26
N ASN A 443 5.85 -10.33 3.30
CA ASN A 443 6.53 -9.59 2.24
C ASN A 443 6.44 -10.31 0.88
N THR A 444 6.66 -11.62 0.85
CA THR A 444 6.55 -12.44 -0.38
C THR A 444 5.13 -12.49 -0.94
N TYR A 445 4.10 -12.43 -0.08
CA TYR A 445 2.72 -12.33 -0.54
C TYR A 445 2.47 -10.97 -1.19
N ALA A 446 2.86 -9.89 -0.51
CA ALA A 446 2.72 -8.54 -1.05
C ALA A 446 3.49 -8.34 -2.37
N ALA A 447 4.77 -8.69 -2.42
CA ALA A 447 5.62 -8.38 -3.55
C ALA A 447 5.46 -9.33 -4.75
N ALA A 448 4.91 -10.54 -4.56
CA ALA A 448 4.85 -11.55 -5.61
C ALA A 448 3.55 -12.36 -5.59
N ALA A 449 3.35 -13.20 -4.57
CA ALA A 449 2.32 -14.25 -4.65
C ALA A 449 0.88 -13.70 -4.70
N GLY A 450 0.59 -12.60 -4.00
CA GLY A 450 -0.72 -11.97 -3.93
C GLY A 450 -1.13 -11.26 -5.22
N GLN A 451 -0.18 -10.94 -6.10
CA GLN A 451 -0.41 -10.27 -7.38
C GLN A 451 -0.82 -11.23 -8.51
N PHE A 452 -1.12 -12.50 -8.19
CA PHE A 452 -1.56 -13.50 -9.17
C PHE A 452 -2.80 -13.09 -9.96
N PHE A 453 -3.62 -12.17 -9.45
CA PHE A 453 -4.80 -11.66 -10.16
C PHE A 453 -4.46 -11.04 -11.54
N PHE A 454 -3.24 -10.51 -11.72
CA PHE A 454 -2.79 -10.00 -13.03
C PHE A 454 -2.82 -11.08 -14.12
N THR A 455 -2.61 -12.35 -13.76
CA THR A 455 -2.66 -13.45 -14.72
C THR A 455 -4.09 -13.94 -14.99
N MET A 456 -5.08 -13.42 -14.27
CA MET A 456 -6.49 -13.82 -14.39
C MET A 456 -7.32 -12.87 -15.24
N PHE A 457 -6.85 -11.63 -15.46
CA PHE A 457 -7.56 -10.70 -16.34
C PHE A 457 -7.47 -11.11 -17.80
N GLY A 458 -8.61 -11.09 -18.49
CA GLY A 458 -8.68 -11.33 -19.93
C GLY A 458 -8.06 -10.18 -20.74
N LYS A 459 -7.57 -10.50 -21.95
CA LYS A 459 -6.97 -9.49 -22.86
C LYS A 459 -7.97 -8.42 -23.32
N HIS A 460 -9.23 -8.81 -23.50
CA HIS A 460 -10.30 -7.94 -23.99
C HIS A 460 -11.51 -8.09 -23.08
N PRO A 461 -11.60 -7.33 -21.98
CA PRO A 461 -12.83 -7.25 -21.20
C PRO A 461 -13.94 -6.64 -22.07
N ALA A 462 -15.16 -7.12 -21.89
CA ALA A 462 -16.33 -6.71 -22.66
C ALA A 462 -17.42 -6.16 -21.73
N LEU A 463 -18.13 -5.15 -22.21
CA LEU A 463 -19.31 -4.56 -21.59
C LEU A 463 -20.57 -5.14 -22.24
N TYR A 464 -21.57 -5.51 -21.44
CA TYR A 464 -22.81 -6.11 -21.93
C TYR A 464 -24.05 -5.26 -21.61
N GLU A 465 -24.97 -5.11 -22.58
CA GLU A 465 -26.27 -4.44 -22.36
C GLU A 465 -27.26 -5.38 -21.68
N ASP A 466 -27.19 -6.65 -22.05
CA ASP A 466 -27.89 -7.79 -21.48
C ASP A 466 -27.04 -9.04 -21.75
N ASP A 467 -27.40 -10.20 -21.18
CA ASP A 467 -26.59 -11.45 -21.24
C ASP A 467 -26.23 -11.91 -22.67
N SER A 468 -26.87 -11.36 -23.71
CA SER A 468 -26.66 -11.69 -25.12
C SER A 468 -26.03 -10.58 -25.98
N ILE A 469 -26.02 -9.31 -25.54
CA ILE A 469 -25.61 -8.17 -26.37
C ILE A 469 -24.35 -7.53 -25.81
N LYS A 470 -23.26 -7.68 -26.56
CA LYS A 470 -21.97 -7.03 -26.28
C LYS A 470 -21.97 -5.60 -26.83
N ILE A 471 -21.86 -4.60 -25.94
CA ILE A 471 -21.84 -3.17 -26.30
C ILE A 471 -20.44 -2.75 -26.74
N LEU A 472 -19.42 -3.17 -25.99
CA LEU A 472 -18.05 -2.68 -26.16
C LEU A 472 -17.05 -3.77 -25.78
N GLU A 473 -15.98 -3.88 -26.54
CA GLU A 473 -14.83 -4.71 -26.23
C GLU A 473 -13.57 -3.95 -26.65
N ARG A 474 -12.66 -3.75 -25.69
CA ARG A 474 -11.39 -3.06 -25.91
C ARG A 474 -10.25 -3.82 -25.24
N PRO A 475 -9.00 -3.64 -25.70
CA PRO A 475 -7.83 -4.13 -24.99
C PRO A 475 -7.80 -3.66 -23.53
N LEU A 476 -7.39 -4.55 -22.60
CA LEU A 476 -7.33 -4.25 -21.17
C LEU A 476 -6.52 -2.98 -20.85
N ASN A 477 -5.45 -2.72 -21.62
CA ASN A 477 -4.60 -1.55 -21.41
C ASN A 477 -5.29 -0.21 -21.63
N GLU A 478 -6.40 -0.19 -22.39
CA GLU A 478 -7.20 1.02 -22.61
C GLU A 478 -8.13 1.34 -21.42
N TYR A 479 -8.36 0.39 -20.52
CA TYR A 479 -9.22 0.59 -19.35
C TYR A 479 -8.46 1.05 -18.09
N PHE A 480 -7.14 0.95 -18.06
CA PHE A 480 -6.37 1.36 -16.88
C PHE A 480 -6.50 2.86 -16.65
N ASN A 481 -6.94 3.23 -15.45
CA ASN A 481 -7.10 4.63 -15.04
C ASN A 481 -8.08 5.45 -15.90
N ASP A 482 -8.98 4.80 -16.63
CA ASP A 482 -10.03 5.47 -17.39
C ASP A 482 -11.40 5.26 -16.72
N PRO A 483 -11.76 6.10 -15.73
CA PRO A 483 -13.09 6.07 -15.15
C PRO A 483 -14.14 6.71 -16.08
N GLY A 484 -13.74 7.30 -17.22
CA GLY A 484 -14.61 8.07 -18.11
C GLY A 484 -15.83 7.29 -18.58
N SER A 485 -15.65 5.98 -18.81
CA SER A 485 -16.75 5.07 -19.15
C SER A 485 -17.90 5.05 -18.12
N LEU A 486 -17.64 5.36 -16.85
CA LEU A 486 -18.63 5.32 -15.76
C LEU A 486 -19.47 6.61 -15.63
N PHE A 487 -19.13 7.68 -16.34
CA PHE A 487 -19.88 8.95 -16.32
C PHE A 487 -21.01 8.96 -17.37
N SER A 488 -21.58 7.79 -17.67
CA SER A 488 -22.73 7.63 -18.56
C SER A 488 -23.77 6.68 -17.93
N THR A 489 -25.02 6.79 -18.38
CA THR A 489 -26.16 6.07 -17.78
C THR A 489 -26.04 4.54 -17.92
N ASP A 490 -26.46 3.81 -16.86
CA ASP A 490 -26.56 2.34 -16.76
C ASP A 490 -25.25 1.51 -16.85
N GLN A 491 -24.07 2.14 -16.83
CA GLN A 491 -22.78 1.47 -17.02
C GLN A 491 -22.41 0.48 -15.90
N ILE A 492 -22.81 0.74 -14.65
CA ILE A 492 -22.53 -0.17 -13.52
C ILE A 492 -23.11 -1.56 -13.80
N ARG A 493 -24.33 -1.63 -14.32
CA ARG A 493 -24.99 -2.91 -14.62
C ARG A 493 -24.30 -3.63 -15.76
N GLY A 494 -23.89 -2.90 -16.79
CA GLY A 494 -23.21 -3.49 -17.94
C GLY A 494 -21.79 -3.99 -17.67
N ILE A 495 -21.10 -3.44 -16.67
CA ILE A 495 -19.78 -3.93 -16.22
C ILE A 495 -19.91 -5.13 -15.27
N LEU A 496 -21.01 -5.22 -14.52
CA LEU A 496 -21.27 -6.34 -13.61
C LEU A 496 -21.73 -7.62 -14.32
N ARG A 497 -22.43 -7.47 -15.43
CA ARG A 497 -22.74 -8.57 -16.36
C ARG A 497 -21.46 -8.98 -17.07
#